data_AF-R7L555-F1
#
_entry.id   AF-R7L555-F1
#
_cell.length_a   1.000
_cell.length_b   1.000
_cell.length_c   1.000
_cell.angle_alpha   90.00
_cell.angle_beta   90.00
_cell.angle_gamma   90.00
#
_symmetry.space_group_name_H-M   'P 1'
#
loop_
_entity.id
_entity.type
_entity.pdbx_description
1 polymer ?
#
loop_
_entity_poly.entity_id
_entity_poly.type
_entity_poly.pdbx_seq_one_letter_code
_entity_poly.pdbx_strand_id
1 'polypeptide(L)'
;MKNLFSFVALMSLADLSAVAFQEMDYRYVSASGTTSWSTAAWEIYVGPNGSEKVDYETAGISKYPNSNKVGLNLNWNLKQLDVDGEYTVGRIFSNPSVGVTQNSDSMVNLLGTAAGGSDGVINIDTGYIYSQYGYNGSGTDTDSMRWAIYLSIGNEHSQSKWDYNPESKVTFNGGTINIGNSSDSSMTSGIRLAGTGSPAADSTLTEPLKKTVTFTETNTINSSTNLMFQGATAETILGEANSCANVTFNLDGTIYVRENTGSDDSPIYTYKNLTFKSDSTPTPFTAHYNIGGVIEAGSWTIDTNQQINLTSTAYIMLNGGELRMSNWGVSRDLEFNMAAGSVLSAKNIWIGDRTKLNISGSVTTTAGTLYIYQNSQSLDSTRLVVNQGATFDLKDSLNIAQATVEVAAGVAAESLIIRSGSIRLDNNHATLILRSSNTFKKTDNGSQSEMMISMQRGNGYLELYANQDFHHFNFENTTIASHTSGIDYMTLNLYIDSSVDLIKLSSLADGTLGAVDETTYLKKNMVIDGFREYLIHLDNINSDDDLSLVSSKDGDWIDFKYIEDTVNGGYWLSATNVVPEPAMFAALLGALAVFLAVGKRGRK
;
A
#
# COMPACT_ATOMS: atom_id res chain seq x y z
N MET A 1 -26.85 -14.92 -81.21
CA MET A 1 -26.27 -13.68 -80.67
C MET A 1 -27.04 -13.37 -79.39
N LYS A 2 -26.41 -13.56 -78.21
CA LYS A 2 -25.98 -12.49 -77.28
C LYS A 2 -27.15 -11.56 -76.87
N ASN A 3 -27.44 -11.19 -75.62
CA ASN A 3 -26.88 -11.44 -74.29
C ASN A 3 -27.83 -10.71 -73.29
N LEU A 4 -27.92 -11.24 -72.06
CA LEU A 4 -27.98 -10.57 -70.74
C LEU A 4 -29.03 -9.49 -70.33
N PHE A 5 -29.67 -9.75 -69.16
CA PHE A 5 -29.94 -8.87 -67.96
C PHE A 5 -30.66 -7.51 -68.13
N SER A 6 -31.48 -6.94 -67.22
CA SER A 6 -31.83 -7.22 -65.81
C SER A 6 -32.97 -6.27 -65.34
N PHE A 7 -33.64 -6.70 -64.28
CA PHE A 7 -34.36 -5.96 -63.20
C PHE A 7 -34.14 -4.44 -63.06
N VAL A 8 -35.21 -3.72 -62.63
CA VAL A 8 -35.35 -2.98 -61.34
C VAL A 8 -36.45 -1.91 -61.50
N ALA A 9 -37.54 -2.00 -60.74
CA ALA A 9 -38.24 -0.84 -60.17
C ALA A 9 -39.34 -1.29 -59.17
N LEU A 10 -39.37 -0.60 -58.03
CA LEU A 10 -40.38 -0.62 -56.95
C LEU A 10 -40.28 -1.72 -55.90
N MET A 11 -39.32 -1.54 -54.99
CA MET A 11 -39.58 -1.69 -53.55
C MET A 11 -39.10 -0.43 -52.82
N SER A 12 -39.88 -0.02 -51.83
CA SER A 12 -39.86 1.25 -51.10
C SER A 12 -38.72 1.38 -50.09
N LEU A 13 -38.37 2.64 -49.79
CA LEU A 13 -37.48 3.14 -48.72
C LEU A 13 -37.88 2.76 -47.27
N ALA A 14 -38.67 1.69 -47.06
CA ALA A 14 -39.14 1.23 -45.75
C ALA A 14 -38.48 -0.08 -45.27
N ASP A 15 -37.77 -0.81 -46.14
CA ASP A 15 -37.23 -2.15 -45.81
C ASP A 15 -35.75 -2.18 -45.41
N LEU A 16 -35.09 -1.03 -45.24
CA LEU A 16 -33.76 -0.96 -44.60
C LEU A 16 -33.83 -1.07 -43.07
N SER A 17 -35.05 -1.14 -42.50
CA SER A 17 -35.28 -1.46 -41.09
C SER A 17 -35.19 -2.96 -40.78
N ALA A 18 -34.92 -3.81 -41.78
CA ALA A 18 -34.90 -5.26 -41.65
C ALA A 18 -33.64 -5.90 -42.26
N VAL A 19 -32.45 -5.36 -42.01
CA VAL A 19 -31.30 -6.27 -41.86
C VAL A 19 -31.29 -6.69 -40.39
N ALA A 20 -32.11 -7.70 -40.12
CA ALA A 20 -32.01 -8.51 -38.92
C ALA A 20 -30.66 -9.25 -38.96
N PHE A 21 -29.58 -8.56 -38.60
CA PHE A 21 -28.46 -9.22 -37.96
C PHE A 21 -28.99 -9.70 -36.61
N GLN A 22 -29.50 -10.94 -36.59
CA GLN A 22 -29.78 -11.66 -35.36
C GLN A 22 -28.55 -11.55 -34.45
N GLU A 23 -28.75 -10.96 -33.27
CA GLU A 23 -27.91 -11.14 -32.07
C GLU A 23 -26.39 -11.16 -32.31
N MET A 24 -25.83 -10.06 -32.82
CA MET A 24 -24.45 -9.71 -32.47
C MET A 24 -24.51 -8.74 -31.29
N ASP A 25 -24.39 -9.28 -30.07
CA ASP A 25 -24.74 -8.62 -28.81
C ASP A 25 -23.82 -7.45 -28.40
N TYR A 26 -22.71 -7.21 -29.12
CA TYR A 26 -21.76 -6.15 -28.79
C TYR A 26 -21.20 -5.46 -30.03
N ARG A 27 -21.15 -4.12 -30.01
CA ARG A 27 -20.53 -3.29 -31.06
C ARG A 27 -19.40 -2.47 -30.47
N TYR A 28 -18.35 -2.25 -31.26
CA TYR A 28 -17.25 -1.38 -30.90
C TYR A 28 -17.24 -0.15 -31.78
N VAL A 29 -16.98 1.00 -31.16
CA VAL A 29 -16.90 2.30 -31.83
C VAL A 29 -15.50 2.87 -31.60
N SER A 30 -14.79 3.21 -32.67
CA SER A 30 -13.38 3.62 -32.63
C SER A 30 -13.20 5.12 -32.89
N ALA A 31 -12.44 5.80 -32.01
CA ALA A 31 -12.05 7.21 -32.14
C ALA A 31 -10.65 7.34 -32.75
N SER A 32 -10.42 8.18 -33.76
CA SER A 32 -9.08 8.37 -34.34
C SER A 32 -8.74 9.84 -34.57
N GLY A 33 -7.46 10.24 -34.42
CA GLY A 33 -7.04 11.63 -34.62
C GLY A 33 -7.57 12.58 -33.54
N THR A 34 -8.23 13.68 -33.94
CA THR A 34 -8.94 14.60 -33.02
C THR A 34 -10.43 14.49 -33.31
N THR A 35 -11.20 14.02 -32.34
CA THR A 35 -12.65 13.73 -32.47
C THR A 35 -13.42 14.34 -31.32
N SER A 36 -14.63 14.85 -31.56
CA SER A 36 -15.57 15.23 -30.50
C SER A 36 -16.78 14.30 -30.47
N TRP A 37 -17.23 13.90 -29.28
CA TRP A 37 -18.49 13.18 -29.09
C TRP A 37 -19.73 14.02 -29.41
N SER A 38 -19.62 15.34 -29.43
CA SER A 38 -20.72 16.22 -29.85
C SER A 38 -20.82 16.38 -31.38
N THR A 39 -19.69 16.30 -32.09
CA THR A 39 -19.63 16.50 -33.55
C THR A 39 -18.49 15.69 -34.19
N ALA A 40 -18.78 14.62 -34.97
CA ALA A 40 -17.96 14.01 -36.07
C ALA A 40 -17.82 12.46 -36.05
N ALA A 41 -17.17 11.94 -37.11
CA ALA A 41 -17.15 10.59 -37.67
C ALA A 41 -16.48 9.52 -36.80
N TRP A 42 -17.17 8.38 -36.65
CA TRP A 42 -16.74 7.21 -35.91
C TRP A 42 -16.70 5.98 -36.81
N GLU A 43 -15.80 5.05 -36.52
CA GLU A 43 -15.76 3.75 -37.21
C GLU A 43 -16.38 2.68 -36.33
N ILE A 44 -17.36 1.94 -36.86
CA ILE A 44 -17.94 0.80 -36.15
C ILE A 44 -17.19 -0.46 -36.54
N TYR A 45 -16.74 -1.18 -35.53
CA TYR A 45 -16.22 -2.53 -35.62
C TYR A 45 -17.26 -3.49 -35.05
N VAL A 46 -17.67 -4.46 -35.87
CA VAL A 46 -18.61 -5.52 -35.47
C VAL A 46 -17.81 -6.81 -35.29
N GLY A 47 -17.78 -7.39 -34.08
CA GLY A 47 -17.10 -8.68 -33.84
C GLY A 47 -17.88 -9.87 -34.44
N PRO A 48 -17.31 -11.09 -34.63
CA PRO A 48 -16.06 -11.62 -34.05
C PRO A 48 -15.03 -12.27 -35.01
N ASN A 49 -15.07 -12.12 -36.34
CA ASN A 49 -14.01 -12.66 -37.23
C ASN A 49 -13.89 -11.99 -38.62
N GLY A 50 -14.36 -10.76 -38.76
CA GLY A 50 -14.26 -10.01 -40.02
C GLY A 50 -14.24 -8.53 -39.74
N SER A 51 -13.11 -7.89 -40.04
CA SER A 51 -12.90 -6.45 -39.99
C SER A 51 -13.74 -5.75 -41.07
N GLU A 52 -15.05 -5.68 -40.91
CA GLU A 52 -15.86 -4.76 -41.70
C GLU A 52 -15.85 -3.39 -41.00
N LYS A 53 -15.01 -2.50 -41.53
CA LYS A 53 -15.03 -1.08 -41.22
C LYS A 53 -16.27 -0.49 -41.88
N VAL A 54 -17.22 -0.04 -41.07
CA VAL A 54 -18.40 0.67 -41.57
C VAL A 54 -18.28 2.13 -41.17
N ASP A 55 -18.18 3.00 -42.17
CA ASP A 55 -18.21 4.45 -41.98
C ASP A 55 -19.62 4.92 -41.63
N TYR A 56 -19.72 5.83 -40.66
CA TYR A 56 -20.97 6.32 -40.09
C TYR A 56 -21.93 6.94 -41.12
N GLU A 57 -21.40 7.59 -42.16
CA GLU A 57 -22.20 8.24 -43.21
C GLU A 57 -22.98 7.23 -44.06
N THR A 58 -22.44 6.03 -44.25
CA THR A 58 -23.00 5.01 -45.14
C THR A 58 -23.97 4.05 -44.42
N ALA A 59 -23.87 3.95 -43.09
CA ALA A 59 -24.61 2.96 -42.29
C ALA A 59 -26.01 3.40 -41.83
N GLY A 60 -26.36 4.69 -41.96
CA GLY A 60 -27.62 5.22 -41.42
C GLY A 60 -27.76 5.09 -39.90
N ILE A 61 -26.66 4.86 -39.18
CA ILE A 61 -26.64 4.74 -37.72
C ILE A 61 -26.65 6.15 -37.13
N SER A 62 -27.80 6.58 -36.64
CA SER A 62 -28.04 7.95 -36.17
C SER A 62 -27.74 8.19 -34.68
N LYS A 63 -27.10 7.23 -33.98
CA LYS A 63 -26.96 7.28 -32.51
C LYS A 63 -25.51 7.10 -32.05
N TYR A 64 -24.93 8.21 -31.58
CA TYR A 64 -23.74 8.32 -30.73
C TYR A 64 -23.75 7.29 -29.58
N PRO A 65 -22.59 6.93 -28.98
CA PRO A 65 -22.52 5.87 -27.96
C PRO A 65 -23.32 6.22 -26.69
N ASN A 66 -24.60 5.88 -26.70
CA ASN A 66 -25.57 6.03 -25.60
C ASN A 66 -26.25 4.68 -25.31
N SER A 67 -25.44 3.63 -25.18
CA SER A 67 -25.89 2.28 -24.87
C SER A 67 -24.80 1.50 -24.15
N ASN A 68 -25.18 0.86 -23.04
CA ASN A 68 -24.31 -0.05 -22.28
C ASN A 68 -23.88 -1.31 -23.04
N LYS A 69 -24.41 -1.55 -24.25
CA LYS A 69 -23.98 -2.64 -25.15
C LYS A 69 -22.89 -2.21 -26.15
N VAL A 70 -22.46 -0.95 -26.12
CA VAL A 70 -21.44 -0.40 -27.00
C VAL A 70 -20.13 -0.21 -26.24
N GLY A 71 -19.03 -0.76 -26.74
CA GLY A 71 -17.69 -0.50 -26.22
C GLY A 71 -16.99 0.62 -26.99
N LEU A 72 -16.27 1.49 -26.28
CA LEU A 72 -15.43 2.52 -26.88
C LEU A 72 -14.01 1.99 -27.07
N ASN A 73 -13.52 1.97 -28.30
CA ASN A 73 -12.13 1.71 -28.64
C ASN A 73 -11.37 3.04 -28.77
N LEU A 74 -10.43 3.29 -27.86
CA LEU A 74 -9.45 4.36 -28.00
C LEU A 74 -8.40 3.89 -29.00
N ASN A 75 -8.53 4.33 -30.25
CA ASN A 75 -7.61 3.94 -31.30
C ASN A 75 -6.22 4.52 -31.03
N TRP A 76 -5.19 3.83 -31.48
CA TRP A 76 -3.80 4.13 -31.17
C TRP A 76 -3.26 5.40 -31.85
N ASN A 77 -3.96 5.94 -32.85
CA ASN A 77 -3.68 7.26 -33.44
C ASN A 77 -4.54 8.40 -32.85
N LEU A 78 -5.36 8.13 -31.83
CA LEU A 78 -6.13 9.14 -31.12
C LEU A 78 -5.17 10.11 -30.43
N LYS A 79 -5.25 11.39 -30.80
CA LYS A 79 -4.60 12.49 -30.09
C LYS A 79 -5.53 13.02 -29.00
N GLN A 80 -6.81 13.21 -29.34
CA GLN A 80 -7.77 13.83 -28.45
C GLN A 80 -9.20 13.37 -28.76
N LEU A 81 -9.92 12.99 -27.72
CA LEU A 81 -11.35 12.77 -27.71
C LEU A 81 -12.00 13.82 -26.78
N ASP A 82 -12.76 14.75 -27.34
CA ASP A 82 -13.55 15.71 -26.57
C ASP A 82 -14.93 15.14 -26.24
N VAL A 83 -15.30 15.17 -24.96
CA VAL A 83 -16.57 14.64 -24.46
C VAL A 83 -17.40 15.78 -23.89
N ASP A 84 -18.36 16.26 -24.68
CA ASP A 84 -19.32 17.29 -24.26
C ASP A 84 -20.70 16.64 -24.03
N GLY A 85 -21.04 16.43 -22.75
CA GLY A 85 -22.31 15.85 -22.33
C GLY A 85 -22.16 14.51 -21.61
N GLU A 86 -23.29 13.86 -21.36
CA GLU A 86 -23.38 12.59 -20.65
C GLU A 86 -23.60 11.43 -21.61
N TYR A 87 -22.74 10.42 -21.54
CA TYR A 87 -22.75 9.26 -22.43
C TYR A 87 -22.65 7.95 -21.67
N THR A 88 -23.34 6.91 -22.14
CA THR A 88 -23.31 5.57 -21.52
C THR A 88 -22.70 4.54 -22.47
N VAL A 89 -21.68 3.85 -21.99
CA VAL A 89 -20.96 2.77 -22.69
C VAL A 89 -20.86 1.53 -21.80
N GLY A 90 -20.59 0.38 -22.41
CA GLY A 90 -20.36 -0.86 -21.64
C GLY A 90 -18.92 -1.02 -21.16
N ARG A 91 -17.95 -0.48 -21.90
CA ARG A 91 -16.52 -0.43 -21.52
C ARG A 91 -15.74 0.58 -22.36
N ILE A 92 -14.59 1.00 -21.86
CA ILE A 92 -13.54 1.69 -22.63
C ILE A 92 -12.35 0.73 -22.79
N PHE A 93 -11.77 0.63 -23.97
CA PHE A 93 -10.58 -0.20 -24.18
C PHE A 93 -9.68 0.36 -25.28
N SER A 94 -8.43 -0.11 -25.34
CA SER A 94 -7.52 0.10 -26.49
C SER A 94 -7.17 -1.23 -27.15
N ASN A 95 -7.21 -1.30 -28.48
CA ASN A 95 -6.91 -2.51 -29.26
C ASN A 95 -5.40 -2.63 -29.59
N PRO A 96 -4.72 -3.72 -29.21
CA PRO A 96 -3.30 -3.97 -29.50
C PRO A 96 -2.99 -4.53 -30.91
N SER A 97 -4.00 -4.96 -31.68
CA SER A 97 -3.83 -5.79 -32.89
C SER A 97 -3.75 -5.03 -34.23
N VAL A 98 -3.59 -3.70 -34.24
CA VAL A 98 -3.49 -2.90 -35.47
C VAL A 98 -2.25 -2.01 -35.39
N GLY A 99 -1.23 -2.32 -36.20
CA GLY A 99 0.17 -1.99 -35.92
C GLY A 99 0.62 -0.53 -36.06
N VAL A 100 1.77 -0.23 -35.43
CA VAL A 100 2.70 0.92 -35.60
C VAL A 100 2.13 2.34 -35.41
N THR A 101 2.21 2.89 -34.19
CA THR A 101 1.88 4.30 -33.83
C THR A 101 2.96 5.33 -34.18
N GLN A 102 2.52 6.52 -34.60
CA GLN A 102 3.29 7.78 -34.56
C GLN A 102 3.02 8.67 -33.31
N ASN A 103 1.95 8.44 -32.52
CA ASN A 103 1.59 9.29 -31.37
C ASN A 103 1.78 8.53 -30.05
N SER A 104 2.57 9.07 -29.11
CA SER A 104 2.78 8.53 -27.75
C SER A 104 1.66 8.85 -26.77
N ASP A 105 0.92 9.94 -27.01
CA ASP A 105 0.08 10.57 -26.00
C ASP A 105 -1.34 10.78 -26.53
N SER A 106 -2.33 10.21 -25.83
CA SER A 106 -3.75 10.36 -26.12
C SER A 106 -4.46 11.06 -24.97
N MET A 107 -5.41 11.95 -25.28
CA MET A 107 -6.23 12.65 -24.30
C MET A 107 -7.71 12.30 -24.46
N VAL A 108 -8.40 12.04 -23.35
CA VAL A 108 -9.85 12.04 -23.24
C VAL A 108 -10.21 13.29 -22.44
N ASN A 109 -10.60 14.34 -23.14
CA ASN A 109 -10.92 15.63 -22.57
C ASN A 109 -12.41 15.69 -22.23
N LEU A 110 -12.71 15.74 -20.94
CA LEU A 110 -14.05 15.78 -20.37
C LEU A 110 -14.34 17.17 -19.77
N LEU A 111 -13.41 18.12 -19.85
CA LEU A 111 -13.71 19.50 -19.49
C LEU A 111 -14.71 20.07 -20.50
N GLY A 112 -15.75 20.75 -20.02
CA GLY A 112 -16.81 21.27 -20.90
C GLY A 112 -16.24 22.17 -21.99
N THR A 113 -16.28 21.73 -23.25
CA THR A 113 -15.82 22.54 -24.40
C THR A 113 -16.99 23.19 -25.16
N ALA A 114 -18.22 22.75 -24.91
CA ALA A 114 -19.44 23.30 -25.49
C ALA A 114 -19.95 24.56 -24.75
N ALA A 115 -20.71 25.41 -25.45
CA ALA A 115 -21.22 26.71 -24.98
C ALA A 115 -22.08 26.69 -23.70
N GLY A 116 -22.44 25.51 -23.19
CA GLY A 116 -23.14 25.31 -21.91
C GLY A 116 -22.22 25.15 -20.68
N GLY A 117 -20.92 24.94 -20.87
CA GLY A 117 -19.90 24.96 -19.81
C GLY A 117 -19.94 23.82 -18.77
N SER A 118 -20.80 22.81 -18.92
CA SER A 118 -20.80 21.63 -18.05
C SER A 118 -19.76 20.62 -18.51
N ASP A 119 -18.98 20.09 -17.57
CA ASP A 119 -18.06 18.99 -17.84
C ASP A 119 -18.79 17.73 -18.34
N GLY A 120 -18.10 16.96 -19.18
CA GLY A 120 -18.53 15.69 -19.70
C GLY A 120 -18.60 14.59 -18.65
N VAL A 121 -19.51 13.63 -18.90
CA VAL A 121 -19.77 12.48 -18.04
C VAL A 121 -19.74 11.21 -18.87
N ILE A 122 -18.98 10.21 -18.43
CA ILE A 122 -18.99 8.86 -19.01
C ILE A 122 -19.53 7.88 -17.98
N ASN A 123 -20.67 7.28 -18.26
CA ASN A 123 -21.22 6.16 -17.52
C ASN A 123 -20.77 4.84 -18.15
N ILE A 124 -20.12 3.98 -17.37
CA ILE A 124 -19.66 2.66 -17.76
C ILE A 124 -20.49 1.62 -17.00
N ASP A 125 -21.37 0.93 -17.72
CA ASP A 125 -22.14 -0.19 -17.16
C ASP A 125 -21.55 -1.53 -17.61
N THR A 126 -20.83 -2.15 -16.68
CA THR A 126 -20.12 -3.41 -16.92
C THR A 126 -21.05 -4.64 -16.99
N GLY A 127 -22.35 -4.50 -16.68
CA GLY A 127 -23.32 -5.59 -16.61
C GLY A 127 -23.57 -6.35 -17.92
N TYR A 128 -23.18 -5.79 -19.06
CA TYR A 128 -23.41 -6.38 -20.39
C TYR A 128 -22.15 -6.82 -21.13
N ILE A 129 -20.97 -6.79 -20.48
CA ILE A 129 -19.70 -7.18 -21.12
C ILE A 129 -19.69 -8.66 -21.49
N TYR A 130 -19.62 -8.95 -22.79
CA TYR A 130 -19.44 -10.28 -23.36
C TYR A 130 -17.95 -10.69 -23.37
N SER A 131 -17.66 -11.95 -22.99
CA SER A 131 -16.34 -12.48 -22.62
C SER A 131 -15.36 -12.79 -23.76
N GLN A 132 -15.44 -12.12 -24.93
CA GLN A 132 -14.73 -12.58 -26.14
C GLN A 132 -13.34 -12.00 -26.43
N TYR A 133 -12.82 -11.06 -25.63
CA TYR A 133 -11.35 -10.94 -25.46
C TYR A 133 -10.93 -11.78 -24.24
N GLY A 134 -11.46 -13.00 -24.21
CA GLY A 134 -11.10 -14.04 -23.27
C GLY A 134 -9.69 -14.51 -23.58
N TYR A 135 -8.72 -13.85 -22.96
CA TYR A 135 -7.81 -14.65 -22.16
C TYR A 135 -8.32 -14.56 -20.72
N ASN A 136 -9.02 -15.61 -20.29
CA ASN A 136 -8.89 -16.05 -18.92
C ASN A 136 -7.41 -16.36 -18.78
N GLY A 137 -6.63 -15.43 -18.21
CA GLY A 137 -5.31 -15.75 -17.69
C GLY A 137 -5.45 -17.07 -16.96
N SER A 138 -4.72 -18.09 -17.42
CA SER A 138 -4.67 -19.38 -16.74
C SER A 138 -4.05 -19.13 -15.37
N GLY A 139 -4.89 -18.84 -14.38
CA GLY A 139 -4.47 -18.35 -13.09
C GLY A 139 -5.63 -17.76 -12.29
N THR A 140 -6.58 -18.61 -11.90
CA THR A 140 -7.44 -18.44 -10.70
C THR A 140 -8.29 -17.17 -10.51
N ASP A 141 -8.31 -16.21 -11.43
CA ASP A 141 -9.17 -15.02 -11.30
C ASP A 141 -10.62 -15.39 -11.67
N THR A 142 -11.39 -15.65 -10.62
CA THR A 142 -12.78 -16.12 -10.58
C THR A 142 -13.75 -15.30 -11.46
N ASP A 143 -14.84 -15.94 -11.88
CA ASP A 143 -16.00 -15.46 -12.67
C ASP A 143 -16.74 -14.17 -12.17
N SER A 144 -16.11 -13.38 -11.29
CA SER A 144 -16.71 -12.29 -10.49
C SER A 144 -16.25 -10.87 -10.89
N MET A 145 -15.41 -10.72 -11.92
CA MET A 145 -14.75 -9.45 -12.27
C MET A 145 -15.00 -9.00 -13.71
N ARG A 146 -15.15 -7.68 -13.93
CA ARG A 146 -15.36 -7.09 -15.27
C ARG A 146 -14.56 -5.82 -15.51
N TRP A 147 -13.87 -5.72 -16.64
CA TRP A 147 -13.05 -4.57 -17.00
C TRP A 147 -13.89 -3.40 -17.53
N ALA A 148 -14.06 -2.35 -16.72
CA ALA A 148 -14.69 -1.10 -17.12
C ALA A 148 -13.78 -0.32 -18.09
N ILE A 149 -12.49 -0.25 -17.76
CA ILE A 149 -11.46 0.35 -18.60
C ILE A 149 -10.34 -0.68 -18.79
N TYR A 150 -10.03 -1.01 -20.04
CA TYR A 150 -8.94 -1.94 -20.39
C TYR A 150 -7.98 -1.29 -21.37
N LEU A 151 -6.87 -0.74 -20.86
CA LEU A 151 -5.85 -0.12 -21.67
C LEU A 151 -4.72 -1.12 -21.90
N SER A 152 -4.75 -1.77 -23.06
CA SER A 152 -3.63 -2.54 -23.57
C SER A 152 -2.84 -1.69 -24.54
N ILE A 153 -1.57 -1.48 -24.27
CA ILE A 153 -0.74 -0.62 -25.11
C ILE A 153 0.46 -1.41 -25.60
N GLY A 154 0.48 -1.72 -26.90
CA GLY A 154 1.59 -2.46 -27.48
C GLY A 154 1.37 -2.98 -28.89
N ASN A 155 2.47 -3.47 -29.46
CA ASN A 155 2.65 -3.80 -30.88
C ASN A 155 2.48 -5.31 -31.07
N GLU A 156 1.27 -5.79 -31.39
CA GLU A 156 1.09 -7.23 -31.68
C GLU A 156 1.60 -7.63 -33.08
N HIS A 157 1.92 -6.67 -33.96
CA HIS A 157 2.18 -6.96 -35.39
C HIS A 157 3.35 -6.21 -36.07
N SER A 158 4.29 -5.59 -35.35
CA SER A 158 5.42 -4.92 -36.02
C SER A 158 6.49 -5.93 -36.51
N GLN A 159 6.46 -6.24 -37.80
CA GLN A 159 7.56 -6.94 -38.49
C GLN A 159 8.80 -6.04 -38.73
N SER A 160 8.80 -4.77 -38.33
CA SER A 160 9.91 -3.84 -38.57
C SER A 160 10.50 -3.24 -37.29
N LYS A 161 11.84 -3.23 -37.23
CA LYS A 161 12.72 -2.79 -36.14
C LYS A 161 12.71 -1.28 -35.83
N TRP A 162 11.91 -0.48 -36.56
CA TRP A 162 12.20 0.96 -36.76
C TRP A 162 11.20 1.96 -36.17
N ASP A 163 10.03 1.53 -35.69
CA ASP A 163 8.98 2.44 -35.19
C ASP A 163 8.50 2.02 -33.78
N TYR A 164 9.44 1.92 -32.85
CA TYR A 164 9.19 1.53 -31.46
C TYR A 164 9.04 2.76 -30.56
N ASN A 165 7.86 2.97 -29.96
CA ASN A 165 7.67 3.98 -28.93
C ASN A 165 7.77 3.35 -27.53
N PRO A 166 8.84 3.60 -26.77
CA PRO A 166 9.04 3.02 -25.44
C PRO A 166 8.03 3.54 -24.40
N GLU A 167 7.42 4.71 -24.65
CA GLU A 167 6.49 5.35 -23.71
C GLU A 167 5.11 5.55 -24.35
N SER A 168 4.05 5.31 -23.59
CA SER A 168 2.69 5.66 -24.04
C SER A 168 1.81 6.10 -22.90
N LYS A 169 0.97 7.11 -23.15
CA LYS A 169 0.21 7.79 -22.12
C LYS A 169 -1.24 8.00 -22.56
N VAL A 170 -2.17 7.74 -21.64
CA VAL A 170 -3.58 8.11 -21.79
C VAL A 170 -3.95 9.04 -20.64
N THR A 171 -4.41 10.24 -20.95
CA THR A 171 -4.83 11.22 -19.94
C THR A 171 -6.32 11.44 -20.04
N PHE A 172 -7.05 11.12 -18.98
CA PHE A 172 -8.39 11.64 -18.75
C PHE A 172 -8.25 13.01 -18.11
N ASN A 173 -8.91 14.02 -18.66
CA ASN A 173 -8.78 15.40 -18.23
C ASN A 173 -10.15 15.97 -17.84
N GLY A 174 -10.40 16.15 -16.54
CA GLY A 174 -11.64 16.73 -16.01
C GLY A 174 -12.88 15.83 -16.06
N GLY A 175 -14.01 16.38 -15.62
CA GLY A 175 -15.31 15.71 -15.66
C GLY A 175 -15.43 14.41 -14.86
N THR A 176 -16.48 13.65 -15.13
CA THR A 176 -16.90 12.52 -14.29
C THR A 176 -16.91 11.19 -15.05
N ILE A 177 -16.39 10.14 -14.43
CA ILE A 177 -16.45 8.76 -14.90
C ILE A 177 -17.21 7.95 -13.85
N ASN A 178 -18.41 7.48 -14.19
CA ASN A 178 -19.21 6.63 -13.33
C ASN A 178 -19.03 5.17 -13.77
N ILE A 179 -18.64 4.30 -12.86
CA ILE A 179 -18.45 2.88 -13.08
C ILE A 179 -19.49 2.15 -12.24
N GLY A 180 -20.25 1.28 -12.90
CA GLY A 180 -21.23 0.46 -12.24
C GLY A 180 -21.42 -0.89 -12.92
N ASN A 181 -22.26 -1.68 -12.29
CA ASN A 181 -22.76 -2.92 -12.87
C ASN A 181 -24.24 -3.00 -12.57
N SER A 182 -25.07 -2.74 -13.59
CA SER A 182 -26.53 -2.78 -13.46
C SER A 182 -27.07 -4.20 -13.19
N SER A 183 -26.27 -5.23 -13.47
CA SER A 183 -26.66 -6.63 -13.25
C SER A 183 -26.33 -7.15 -11.85
N ASP A 184 -25.26 -6.65 -11.21
CA ASP A 184 -24.83 -7.05 -9.87
C ASP A 184 -23.82 -6.04 -9.28
N SER A 185 -24.27 -5.25 -8.30
CA SER A 185 -23.42 -4.25 -7.62
C SER A 185 -22.40 -4.85 -6.64
N SER A 186 -22.43 -6.17 -6.40
CA SER A 186 -21.44 -6.89 -5.59
C SER A 186 -20.19 -7.31 -6.38
N MET A 187 -20.27 -7.31 -7.72
CA MET A 187 -19.13 -7.61 -8.60
C MET A 187 -18.01 -6.57 -8.44
N THR A 188 -16.82 -6.94 -8.90
CA THR A 188 -15.68 -6.01 -8.98
C THR A 188 -15.52 -5.49 -10.40
N SER A 189 -15.60 -4.17 -10.55
CA SER A 189 -15.26 -3.48 -11.80
C SER A 189 -13.79 -3.08 -11.80
N GLY A 190 -13.12 -3.22 -12.94
CA GLY A 190 -11.68 -3.04 -13.03
C GLY A 190 -11.23 -1.96 -14.02
N ILE A 191 -10.13 -1.30 -13.69
CA ILE A 191 -9.29 -0.49 -14.59
C ILE A 191 -7.97 -1.23 -14.75
N ARG A 192 -7.74 -1.85 -15.91
CA ARG A 192 -6.50 -2.58 -16.22
C ARG A 192 -5.62 -1.76 -17.14
N LEU A 193 -4.34 -1.69 -16.79
CA LEU A 193 -3.29 -1.19 -17.66
C LEU A 193 -2.32 -2.35 -17.94
N ALA A 194 -2.30 -2.81 -19.19
CA ALA A 194 -1.45 -3.89 -19.66
C ALA A 194 -0.42 -3.36 -20.67
N GLY A 195 0.85 -3.72 -20.49
CA GLY A 195 1.84 -3.58 -21.56
C GLY A 195 1.70 -4.74 -22.52
N THR A 196 1.53 -4.52 -23.82
CA THR A 196 1.68 -5.59 -24.82
C THR A 196 2.99 -5.44 -25.57
N GLY A 197 3.63 -6.56 -25.89
CA GLY A 197 4.85 -6.56 -26.68
C GLY A 197 5.61 -7.86 -26.53
N SER A 198 5.62 -8.67 -27.58
CA SER A 198 6.76 -9.53 -27.83
C SER A 198 7.83 -8.63 -28.42
N PRO A 199 9.03 -8.50 -27.83
CA PRO A 199 10.17 -8.08 -28.63
C PRO A 199 10.22 -9.00 -29.85
N ALA A 200 10.41 -8.46 -31.05
CA ALA A 200 10.83 -9.30 -32.17
C ALA A 200 12.07 -10.07 -31.72
N ALA A 201 12.25 -11.34 -32.12
CA ALA A 201 13.35 -12.22 -31.68
C ALA A 201 14.79 -11.67 -31.91
N ASP A 202 14.94 -10.47 -32.48
CA ASP A 202 16.18 -9.71 -32.71
C ASP A 202 16.19 -8.32 -32.02
N SER A 203 15.35 -8.10 -31.00
CA SER A 203 15.31 -6.82 -30.31
C SER A 203 16.44 -6.73 -29.28
N THR A 204 17.35 -5.77 -29.46
CA THR A 204 18.35 -5.36 -28.45
C THR A 204 17.75 -4.34 -27.46
N LEU A 205 16.45 -4.44 -27.15
CA LEU A 205 15.77 -3.50 -26.27
C LEU A 205 16.30 -3.66 -24.85
N THR A 206 17.06 -2.67 -24.39
CA THR A 206 17.63 -2.61 -23.03
C THR A 206 16.74 -1.86 -22.04
N GLU A 207 15.79 -1.05 -22.52
CA GLU A 207 14.94 -0.19 -21.69
C GLU A 207 13.50 -0.74 -21.57
N PRO A 208 12.90 -0.73 -20.36
CA PRO A 208 11.54 -1.20 -20.13
C PRO A 208 10.48 -0.33 -20.84
N LEU A 209 9.42 -0.96 -21.33
CA LEU A 209 8.21 -0.27 -21.82
C LEU A 209 7.55 0.47 -20.66
N LYS A 210 7.28 1.77 -20.82
CA LYS A 210 6.56 2.57 -19.81
C LYS A 210 5.18 2.93 -20.29
N LYS A 211 4.16 2.54 -19.54
CA LYS A 211 2.76 2.85 -19.84
C LYS A 211 2.17 3.65 -18.70
N THR A 212 1.44 4.71 -19.03
CA THR A 212 0.87 5.60 -18.02
C THR A 212 -0.59 5.88 -18.33
N VAL A 213 -1.43 5.79 -17.31
CA VAL A 213 -2.76 6.38 -17.32
C VAL A 213 -2.82 7.46 -16.25
N THR A 214 -3.35 8.63 -16.62
CA THR A 214 -3.50 9.77 -15.72
C THR A 214 -4.96 10.17 -15.64
N PHE A 215 -5.46 10.32 -14.41
CA PHE A 215 -6.69 11.04 -14.10
C PHE A 215 -6.29 12.31 -13.37
N THR A 216 -6.51 13.47 -13.99
CA THR A 216 -6.09 14.77 -13.49
C THR A 216 -6.86 15.19 -12.24
N GLU A 217 -6.38 16.23 -11.56
CA GLU A 217 -6.96 16.75 -10.31
C GLU A 217 -8.45 17.14 -10.39
N THR A 218 -8.96 17.42 -11.59
CA THR A 218 -10.36 17.77 -11.83
C THR A 218 -11.23 16.58 -12.22
N ASN A 219 -10.66 15.37 -12.33
CA ASN A 219 -11.46 14.17 -12.56
C ASN A 219 -12.19 13.71 -11.31
N THR A 220 -13.41 13.21 -11.49
CA THR A 220 -14.13 12.41 -10.49
C THR A 220 -14.41 11.02 -11.03
N ILE A 221 -13.97 9.97 -10.33
CA ILE A 221 -14.32 8.58 -10.60
C ILE A 221 -15.28 8.12 -9.51
N ASN A 222 -16.51 7.76 -9.89
CA ASN A 222 -17.47 7.11 -8.98
C ASN A 222 -17.56 5.63 -9.33
N SER A 223 -17.49 4.75 -8.35
CA SER A 223 -17.73 3.32 -8.52
C SER A 223 -18.82 2.85 -7.56
N SER A 224 -19.95 2.38 -8.09
CA SER A 224 -21.02 1.75 -7.28
C SER A 224 -20.74 0.28 -6.95
N THR A 225 -19.73 -0.31 -7.58
CA THR A 225 -19.19 -1.65 -7.35
C THR A 225 -17.88 -1.60 -6.57
N ASN A 226 -17.35 -2.76 -6.17
CA ASN A 226 -15.95 -2.84 -5.78
C ASN A 226 -15.07 -2.40 -6.97
N LEU A 227 -14.01 -1.63 -6.71
CA LEU A 227 -13.15 -1.09 -7.75
C LEU A 227 -11.75 -1.71 -7.65
N MET A 228 -11.19 -2.15 -8.77
CA MET A 228 -9.83 -2.63 -8.84
C MET A 228 -9.01 -1.88 -9.88
N PHE A 229 -7.79 -1.49 -9.51
CA PHE A 229 -6.78 -1.05 -10.47
C PHE A 229 -5.73 -2.14 -10.60
N GLN A 230 -5.56 -2.67 -11.82
CA GLN A 230 -4.59 -3.73 -12.08
C GLN A 230 -3.52 -3.29 -13.07
N GLY A 231 -2.27 -3.34 -12.63
CA GLY A 231 -1.12 -3.37 -13.51
C GLY A 231 -0.85 -4.78 -14.00
N ALA A 232 -0.79 -4.99 -15.31
CA ALA A 232 -0.58 -6.30 -15.91
C ALA A 232 0.63 -6.35 -16.87
N THR A 233 1.32 -7.50 -16.85
CA THR A 233 2.30 -7.86 -17.90
C THR A 233 1.57 -8.26 -19.18
N ALA A 234 2.28 -8.27 -20.31
CA ALA A 234 1.75 -8.83 -21.54
C ALA A 234 1.34 -10.29 -21.30
N GLU A 235 0.12 -10.66 -21.66
CA GLU A 235 -0.23 -12.06 -21.82
C GLU A 235 0.72 -12.67 -22.84
N THR A 236 1.26 -13.84 -22.53
CA THR A 236 2.34 -14.48 -23.29
C THR A 236 1.77 -14.94 -24.64
N ILE A 237 1.70 -14.07 -25.63
CA ILE A 237 1.13 -14.45 -26.94
C ILE A 237 2.07 -15.42 -27.68
N LEU A 238 3.36 -15.54 -27.35
CA LEU A 238 4.31 -16.39 -28.11
C LEU A 238 5.42 -17.12 -27.31
N GLY A 239 5.28 -17.32 -25.99
CA GLY A 239 6.20 -18.19 -25.25
C GLY A 239 7.62 -17.65 -24.98
N GLU A 240 7.88 -16.36 -25.21
CA GLU A 240 9.13 -15.69 -24.82
C GLU A 240 8.88 -14.61 -23.77
N ALA A 241 9.41 -14.81 -22.57
CA ALA A 241 9.09 -14.09 -21.34
C ALA A 241 9.98 -12.85 -21.07
N ASN A 242 10.17 -11.95 -22.04
CA ASN A 242 11.21 -10.91 -21.96
C ASN A 242 10.75 -9.47 -22.28
N SER A 243 9.57 -9.02 -21.84
CA SER A 243 9.24 -7.58 -21.88
C SER A 243 9.04 -6.99 -20.48
N CYS A 244 10.05 -6.28 -20.00
CA CYS A 244 9.98 -5.42 -18.83
C CYS A 244 8.95 -4.30 -19.10
N ALA A 245 7.80 -4.31 -18.43
CA ALA A 245 6.84 -3.22 -18.51
C ALA A 245 6.71 -2.56 -17.14
N ASN A 246 6.85 -1.23 -17.08
CA ASN A 246 6.45 -0.43 -15.93
C ASN A 246 5.13 0.23 -16.28
N VAL A 247 4.11 -0.05 -15.49
CA VAL A 247 2.80 0.60 -15.62
C VAL A 247 2.62 1.61 -14.50
N THR A 248 2.10 2.77 -14.84
CA THR A 248 1.90 3.88 -13.91
C THR A 248 0.45 4.33 -13.95
N PHE A 249 -0.17 4.38 -12.79
CA PHE A 249 -1.44 5.06 -12.57
C PHE A 249 -1.16 6.36 -11.83
N ASN A 250 -1.51 7.50 -12.43
CA ASN A 250 -1.55 8.79 -11.74
C ASN A 250 -3.01 9.11 -11.39
N LEU A 251 -3.30 9.16 -10.10
CA LEU A 251 -4.63 9.31 -9.51
C LEU A 251 -4.68 10.64 -8.76
N ASP A 252 -4.73 11.75 -9.50
CA ASP A 252 -4.66 13.10 -8.94
C ASP A 252 -6.05 13.65 -8.63
N GLY A 253 -7.09 13.10 -9.25
CA GLY A 253 -8.50 13.47 -9.03
C GLY A 253 -9.15 12.80 -7.82
N THR A 254 -10.47 12.83 -7.78
CA THR A 254 -11.27 12.25 -6.71
C THR A 254 -11.81 10.87 -7.09
N ILE A 255 -11.69 9.88 -6.20
CA ILE A 255 -12.20 8.52 -6.38
C ILE A 255 -13.17 8.21 -5.23
N TYR A 256 -14.42 7.97 -5.56
CA TYR A 256 -15.45 7.50 -4.63
C TYR A 256 -15.82 6.06 -4.96
N VAL A 257 -15.57 5.13 -4.03
CA VAL A 257 -15.96 3.72 -4.15
C VAL A 257 -17.12 3.45 -3.20
N ARG A 258 -18.32 3.83 -3.64
CA ARG A 258 -19.54 3.82 -2.84
C ARG A 258 -20.79 3.78 -3.72
N GLU A 259 -21.82 3.13 -3.20
CA GLU A 259 -23.15 3.08 -3.80
C GLU A 259 -24.08 4.02 -3.04
N ASN A 260 -24.79 4.92 -3.73
CA ASN A 260 -25.88 5.66 -3.11
C ASN A 260 -27.11 4.76 -3.01
N THR A 261 -27.47 4.43 -1.78
CA THR A 261 -28.65 3.61 -1.43
C THR A 261 -29.81 4.46 -0.89
N GLY A 262 -29.58 5.77 -0.70
CA GLY A 262 -30.60 6.75 -0.33
C GLY A 262 -31.22 7.43 -1.56
N SER A 263 -31.97 8.51 -1.32
CA SER A 263 -32.44 9.40 -2.39
C SER A 263 -31.37 10.45 -2.71
N ASP A 264 -31.45 11.10 -3.87
CA ASP A 264 -30.52 12.18 -4.23
C ASP A 264 -30.58 13.36 -3.24
N ASP A 265 -31.77 13.66 -2.68
CA ASP A 265 -31.97 14.70 -1.67
C ASP A 265 -31.49 14.30 -0.25
N SER A 266 -31.17 13.03 -0.03
CA SER A 266 -30.76 12.48 1.27
C SER A 266 -29.91 11.24 1.04
N PRO A 267 -28.67 11.44 0.52
CA PRO A 267 -27.84 10.33 0.10
C PRO A 267 -27.41 9.49 1.30
N ILE A 268 -27.46 8.17 1.14
CA ILE A 268 -26.97 7.21 2.10
C ILE A 268 -25.97 6.33 1.36
N TYR A 269 -24.69 6.47 1.69
CA TYR A 269 -23.63 5.77 0.99
C TYR A 269 -23.29 4.44 1.67
N THR A 270 -23.35 3.36 0.88
CA THR A 270 -22.72 2.09 1.23
C THR A 270 -21.35 2.04 0.58
N TYR A 271 -20.30 2.09 1.39
CA TYR A 271 -18.92 2.07 0.91
C TYR A 271 -18.47 0.66 0.48
N LYS A 272 -17.74 0.57 -0.62
CA LYS A 272 -17.28 -0.68 -1.25
C LYS A 272 -15.75 -0.79 -1.24
N ASN A 273 -15.22 -1.93 -1.65
CA ASN A 273 -13.78 -2.21 -1.53
C ASN A 273 -12.99 -1.67 -2.71
N LEU A 274 -11.83 -1.09 -2.41
CA LEU A 274 -10.80 -0.73 -3.39
C LEU A 274 -9.67 -1.78 -3.36
N THR A 275 -9.21 -2.22 -4.52
CA THR A 275 -8.07 -3.14 -4.63
C THR A 275 -7.04 -2.64 -5.63
N PHE A 276 -5.76 -2.59 -5.24
CA PHE A 276 -4.66 -2.40 -6.17
C PHE A 276 -3.91 -3.72 -6.34
N LYS A 277 -3.82 -4.18 -7.60
CA LYS A 277 -3.28 -5.50 -7.96
C LYS A 277 -2.20 -5.39 -9.04
N SER A 278 -1.23 -6.29 -8.99
CA SER A 278 -0.23 -6.47 -10.05
C SER A 278 -0.11 -7.94 -10.42
N ASP A 279 0.18 -8.25 -11.70
CA ASP A 279 0.39 -9.63 -12.16
C ASP A 279 1.56 -10.34 -11.46
N SER A 280 1.42 -11.66 -11.30
CA SER A 280 2.32 -12.49 -10.49
C SER A 280 3.58 -13.00 -11.22
N THR A 281 3.68 -12.89 -12.54
CA THR A 281 4.74 -13.55 -13.36
C THR A 281 4.93 -12.90 -14.74
N PRO A 282 6.15 -12.71 -15.31
CA PRO A 282 7.50 -12.71 -14.75
C PRO A 282 8.21 -11.32 -14.77
N THR A 283 9.40 -11.29 -14.18
CA THR A 283 10.33 -10.14 -14.00
C THR A 283 10.68 -9.35 -15.26
N PRO A 284 11.05 -8.06 -15.14
CA PRO A 284 10.88 -7.12 -14.02
C PRO A 284 9.68 -6.20 -14.31
N PHE A 285 8.54 -6.53 -13.72
CA PHE A 285 7.32 -5.74 -13.80
C PHE A 285 7.03 -5.14 -12.42
N THR A 286 6.87 -3.81 -12.35
CA THR A 286 6.38 -3.10 -11.15
C THR A 286 5.22 -2.20 -11.57
N ALA A 287 4.11 -2.28 -10.83
CA ALA A 287 3.01 -1.32 -10.97
C ALA A 287 3.25 -0.14 -10.02
N HIS A 288 3.26 1.07 -10.57
CA HIS A 288 3.41 2.31 -9.83
C HIS A 288 2.05 3.01 -9.72
N TYR A 289 1.66 3.38 -8.51
CA TYR A 289 0.46 4.13 -8.24
C TYR A 289 0.84 5.43 -7.54
N ASN A 290 0.73 6.55 -8.25
CA ASN A 290 0.94 7.87 -7.70
C ASN A 290 -0.42 8.47 -7.39
N ILE A 291 -0.69 8.76 -6.12
CA ILE A 291 -1.97 9.29 -5.67
C ILE A 291 -1.73 10.70 -5.15
N GLY A 292 -2.32 11.69 -5.83
CA GLY A 292 -2.30 13.08 -5.42
C GLY A 292 -3.64 13.62 -4.95
N GLY A 293 -4.73 12.90 -5.22
CA GLY A 293 -6.08 13.35 -4.95
C GLY A 293 -6.75 12.69 -3.74
N VAL A 294 -8.08 12.61 -3.82
CA VAL A 294 -8.94 12.10 -2.75
C VAL A 294 -9.39 10.69 -3.08
N ILE A 295 -9.31 9.77 -2.11
CA ILE A 295 -9.91 8.44 -2.21
C ILE A 295 -10.82 8.22 -1.01
N GLU A 296 -12.10 7.94 -1.27
CA GLU A 296 -13.02 7.43 -0.27
C GLU A 296 -13.51 6.03 -0.66
N ALA A 297 -13.27 5.05 0.21
CA ALA A 297 -13.69 3.67 0.02
C ALA A 297 -14.13 3.05 1.34
N GLY A 298 -14.65 1.82 1.31
CA GLY A 298 -14.97 1.05 2.51
C GLY A 298 -13.71 0.47 3.11
N SER A 299 -12.98 -0.32 2.32
CA SER A 299 -11.66 -0.87 2.65
C SER A 299 -10.70 -0.71 1.47
N TRP A 300 -9.41 -0.87 1.71
CA TRP A 300 -8.40 -0.88 0.67
C TRP A 300 -7.46 -2.07 0.84
N THR A 301 -7.36 -2.88 -0.22
CA THR A 301 -6.42 -3.99 -0.31
C THR A 301 -5.33 -3.66 -1.32
N ILE A 302 -4.07 -3.92 -0.96
CA ILE A 302 -2.90 -3.70 -1.80
C ILE A 302 -2.11 -5.00 -1.85
N ASP A 303 -1.95 -5.54 -3.05
CA ASP A 303 -1.10 -6.71 -3.28
C ASP A 303 0.39 -6.33 -3.36
N THR A 304 1.26 -7.31 -3.13
CA THR A 304 2.72 -7.19 -3.31
C THR A 304 3.11 -6.95 -4.78
N ASN A 305 4.35 -6.52 -5.04
CA ASN A 305 4.90 -6.20 -6.38
C ASN A 305 4.44 -4.85 -6.95
N GLN A 306 4.31 -3.87 -6.05
CA GLN A 306 3.81 -2.53 -6.37
C GLN A 306 4.62 -1.47 -5.64
N GLN A 307 4.61 -0.27 -6.20
CA GLN A 307 5.03 0.94 -5.52
C GLN A 307 3.83 1.90 -5.43
N ILE A 308 3.47 2.26 -4.20
CA ILE A 308 2.42 3.23 -3.91
C ILE A 308 3.07 4.51 -3.39
N ASN A 309 2.76 5.64 -4.00
CA ASN A 309 3.28 6.93 -3.60
C ASN A 309 2.11 7.88 -3.35
N LEU A 310 1.88 8.26 -2.08
CA LEU A 310 0.96 9.32 -1.71
C LEU A 310 1.72 10.65 -1.70
N THR A 311 1.32 11.59 -2.56
CA THR A 311 1.89 12.94 -2.57
C THR A 311 1.41 13.75 -1.36
N SER A 312 1.95 14.95 -1.17
CA SER A 312 1.60 15.83 -0.04
C SER A 312 0.14 16.27 0.00
N THR A 313 -0.63 16.08 -1.08
CA THR A 313 -2.05 16.45 -1.18
C THR A 313 -2.99 15.25 -1.08
N ALA A 314 -2.44 14.04 -1.05
CA ALA A 314 -3.23 12.82 -1.01
C ALA A 314 -4.07 12.72 0.26
N TYR A 315 -5.35 12.40 0.10
CA TYR A 315 -6.30 12.26 1.21
C TYR A 315 -7.12 10.98 1.07
N ILE A 316 -6.86 10.00 1.94
CA ILE A 316 -7.46 8.67 1.89
C ILE A 316 -8.35 8.45 3.12
N MET A 317 -9.63 8.19 2.89
CA MET A 317 -10.58 7.81 3.95
C MET A 317 -11.23 6.45 3.67
N LEU A 318 -10.96 5.49 4.56
CA LEU A 318 -11.59 4.18 4.54
C LEU A 318 -12.74 4.15 5.55
N ASN A 319 -13.95 4.45 5.07
CA ASN A 319 -15.18 4.64 5.83
C ASN A 319 -15.76 3.30 6.28
N GLY A 320 -15.21 2.75 7.36
CA GLY A 320 -15.75 1.57 8.06
C GLY A 320 -14.97 0.28 7.84
N GLY A 321 -13.98 0.29 6.95
CA GLY A 321 -13.14 -0.87 6.65
C GLY A 321 -11.65 -0.65 6.90
N GLU A 322 -10.88 -1.64 6.49
CA GLU A 322 -9.48 -1.80 6.85
C GLU A 322 -8.57 -1.47 5.67
N LEU A 323 -7.34 -1.06 5.96
CA LEU A 323 -6.25 -1.12 5.00
C LEU A 323 -5.52 -2.45 5.18
N ARG A 324 -5.40 -3.23 4.11
CA ARG A 324 -4.68 -4.51 4.10
C ARG A 324 -3.61 -4.48 3.03
N MET A 325 -2.36 -4.46 3.46
CA MET A 325 -1.17 -4.61 2.63
C MET A 325 -0.64 -6.02 2.87
N SER A 326 -1.16 -7.02 2.15
CA SER A 326 -0.73 -8.41 2.37
C SER A 326 -0.95 -9.25 1.12
N ASN A 327 0.02 -10.12 0.79
CA ASN A 327 -0.20 -11.22 -0.13
C ASN A 327 0.21 -12.55 0.52
N TRP A 328 -0.68 -13.53 0.44
CA TRP A 328 -0.53 -14.89 0.99
C TRP A 328 0.01 -15.85 -0.07
N GLY A 329 1.01 -15.45 -0.89
CA GLY A 329 1.40 -16.33 -1.99
C GLY A 329 2.62 -16.04 -2.87
N VAL A 330 3.28 -14.88 -2.84
CA VAL A 330 4.45 -14.66 -3.74
C VAL A 330 5.58 -13.80 -3.16
N SER A 331 6.79 -14.11 -3.63
CA SER A 331 8.11 -13.62 -3.22
C SER A 331 8.47 -12.22 -3.76
N ARG A 332 7.64 -11.18 -3.56
CA ARG A 332 7.96 -9.81 -4.05
C ARG A 332 7.62 -8.71 -3.05
N ASP A 333 8.35 -7.61 -3.15
CA ASP A 333 8.28 -6.49 -2.21
C ASP A 333 7.14 -5.52 -2.58
N LEU A 334 6.52 -4.91 -1.57
CA LEU A 334 5.64 -3.74 -1.69
C LEU A 334 6.37 -2.54 -1.11
N GLU A 335 6.44 -1.44 -1.85
CA GLU A 335 6.93 -0.16 -1.35
C GLU A 335 5.76 0.83 -1.22
N PHE A 336 5.54 1.35 -0.02
CA PHE A 336 4.47 2.30 0.26
C PHE A 336 5.06 3.57 0.87
N ASN A 337 4.98 4.68 0.14
CA ASN A 337 5.57 5.95 0.51
C ASN A 337 4.48 6.99 0.74
N MET A 338 4.49 7.63 1.91
CA MET A 338 3.61 8.75 2.25
C MET A 338 4.42 10.01 2.44
N ALA A 339 4.24 11.01 1.58
CA ALA A 339 4.87 12.31 1.73
C ALA A 339 4.25 13.11 2.89
N ALA A 340 5.00 14.06 3.44
CA ALA A 340 4.49 15.01 4.42
C ALA A 340 3.29 15.79 3.85
N GLY A 341 2.23 15.94 4.64
CA GLY A 341 0.95 16.54 4.22
C GLY A 341 -0.10 15.52 3.77
N SER A 342 0.29 14.31 3.36
CA SER A 342 -0.66 13.24 3.05
C SER A 342 -1.44 12.78 4.29
N VAL A 343 -2.68 12.33 4.09
CA VAL A 343 -3.55 11.82 5.16
C VAL A 343 -4.10 10.45 4.78
N LEU A 344 -4.03 9.51 5.73
CA LEU A 344 -4.62 8.19 5.63
C LEU A 344 -5.44 7.89 6.89
N SER A 345 -6.73 7.60 6.71
CA SER A 345 -7.62 7.17 7.79
C SER A 345 -8.24 5.81 7.49
N ALA A 346 -8.16 4.88 8.44
CA ALA A 346 -8.72 3.53 8.31
C ALA A 346 -9.26 3.01 9.65
N LYS A 347 -10.09 1.96 9.65
CA LYS A 347 -10.51 1.32 10.90
C LYS A 347 -9.34 0.59 11.58
N ASN A 348 -8.70 -0.30 10.82
CA ASN A 348 -7.50 -1.06 11.15
C ASN A 348 -6.52 -0.92 9.99
N ILE A 349 -5.23 -1.09 10.27
CA ILE A 349 -4.18 -1.18 9.25
C ILE A 349 -3.41 -2.46 9.48
N TRP A 350 -3.33 -3.29 8.45
CA TRP A 350 -2.63 -4.57 8.46
C TRP A 350 -1.51 -4.54 7.42
N ILE A 351 -0.28 -4.66 7.89
CA ILE A 351 0.93 -4.71 7.09
C ILE A 351 1.50 -6.12 7.22
N GLY A 352 1.53 -6.84 6.10
CA GLY A 352 2.09 -8.18 6.01
C GLY A 352 3.46 -8.21 5.34
N ASP A 353 3.91 -9.45 5.11
CA ASP A 353 5.24 -9.81 4.62
C ASP A 353 5.73 -8.96 3.44
N ARG A 354 7.03 -8.66 3.46
CA ARG A 354 7.76 -7.99 2.37
C ARG A 354 7.27 -6.59 2.03
N THR A 355 6.73 -5.89 3.01
CA THR A 355 6.28 -4.51 2.84
C THR A 355 7.26 -3.53 3.47
N LYS A 356 7.73 -2.56 2.68
CA LYS A 356 8.50 -1.41 3.14
C LYS A 356 7.61 -0.18 3.13
N LEU A 357 7.42 0.44 4.29
CA LEU A 357 6.64 1.66 4.44
C LEU A 357 7.56 2.80 4.85
N ASN A 358 7.48 3.93 4.14
CA ASN A 358 8.15 5.17 4.49
C ASN A 358 7.09 6.25 4.70
N ILE A 359 6.86 6.64 5.96
CA ILE A 359 5.74 7.51 6.31
C ILE A 359 6.27 8.84 6.83
N SER A 360 5.96 9.92 6.12
CA SER A 360 6.11 11.32 6.57
C SER A 360 4.76 12.03 6.75
N GLY A 361 3.64 11.38 6.40
CA GLY A 361 2.28 11.93 6.49
C GLY A 361 1.54 11.58 7.78
N SER A 362 0.24 11.86 7.81
CA SER A 362 -0.64 11.59 8.96
C SER A 362 -1.40 10.28 8.78
N VAL A 363 -1.31 9.40 9.76
CA VAL A 363 -2.02 8.12 9.80
C VAL A 363 -2.96 8.09 11.00
N THR A 364 -4.23 7.79 10.78
CA THR A 364 -5.23 7.69 11.85
C THR A 364 -5.98 6.37 11.75
N THR A 365 -6.08 5.67 12.88
CA THR A 365 -7.07 4.59 13.00
C THR A 365 -8.35 5.15 13.62
N THR A 366 -9.52 4.68 13.18
CA THR A 366 -10.81 5.21 13.67
C THR A 366 -11.42 4.37 14.78
N ALA A 367 -11.06 3.09 14.89
CA ALA A 367 -11.53 2.21 15.94
C ALA A 367 -10.52 1.17 16.43
N GLY A 368 -9.36 1.04 15.79
CA GLY A 368 -8.57 -0.17 15.87
C GLY A 368 -7.06 0.01 15.97
N THR A 369 -6.35 -1.04 15.57
CA THR A 369 -4.92 -1.25 15.80
C THR A 369 -4.14 -1.20 14.50
N LEU A 370 -2.88 -0.76 14.58
CA LEU A 370 -1.89 -0.94 13.52
C LEU A 370 -1.14 -2.26 13.76
N TYR A 371 -1.29 -3.20 12.85
CA TYR A 371 -0.59 -4.47 12.86
C TYR A 371 0.49 -4.46 11.78
N ILE A 372 1.72 -4.75 12.19
CA ILE A 372 2.82 -5.04 11.27
C ILE A 372 3.37 -6.41 11.61
N TYR A 373 3.27 -7.34 10.66
CA TYR A 373 3.64 -8.72 10.90
C TYR A 373 4.36 -9.33 9.69
N GLN A 374 5.19 -10.34 9.98
CA GLN A 374 5.77 -11.21 8.98
C GLN A 374 5.46 -12.69 9.33
N ASN A 375 4.91 -13.43 8.38
CA ASN A 375 4.57 -14.85 8.50
C ASN A 375 5.72 -15.77 8.04
N SER A 376 6.59 -15.30 7.14
CA SER A 376 7.73 -16.06 6.61
C SER A 376 9.02 -15.83 7.41
N GLN A 377 9.81 -16.88 7.65
CA GLN A 377 11.07 -16.84 8.43
C GLN A 377 12.25 -16.10 7.74
N SER A 378 11.99 -15.37 6.66
CA SER A 378 13.02 -14.63 5.90
C SER A 378 13.31 -13.27 6.56
N LEU A 379 14.35 -13.20 7.38
CA LEU A 379 14.63 -12.15 8.37
C LEU A 379 14.66 -10.65 7.96
N ASP A 380 14.40 -10.21 6.73
CA ASP A 380 14.67 -8.81 6.33
C ASP A 380 13.69 -8.19 5.31
N SER A 381 12.37 -8.30 5.50
CA SER A 381 11.45 -7.81 4.45
C SER A 381 10.36 -6.84 4.89
N THR A 382 9.85 -6.92 6.11
CA THR A 382 8.73 -6.08 6.56
C THR A 382 9.20 -4.99 7.50
N ARG A 383 9.15 -3.73 7.05
CA ARG A 383 9.66 -2.58 7.80
C ARG A 383 8.77 -1.36 7.64
N LEU A 384 8.45 -0.71 8.75
CA LEU A 384 7.85 0.63 8.79
C LEU A 384 8.90 1.63 9.30
N VAL A 385 9.16 2.67 8.50
CA VAL A 385 9.97 3.81 8.90
C VAL A 385 9.08 5.03 9.04
N VAL A 386 9.03 5.57 10.26
CA VAL A 386 8.36 6.81 10.61
C VAL A 386 9.37 7.95 10.50
N ASN A 387 9.16 8.83 9.53
CA ASN A 387 10.06 9.91 9.16
C ASN A 387 9.61 11.25 9.77
N GLN A 388 10.50 12.24 9.71
CA GLN A 388 10.18 13.61 10.11
C GLN A 388 8.89 14.12 9.42
N GLY A 389 8.03 14.76 10.21
CA GLY A 389 6.72 15.27 9.77
C GLY A 389 5.56 14.28 9.94
N ALA A 390 5.85 13.01 10.20
CA ALA A 390 4.81 12.01 10.40
C ALA A 390 4.04 12.20 11.71
N THR A 391 2.75 11.89 11.68
CA THR A 391 1.92 11.78 12.88
C THR A 391 1.08 10.51 12.83
N PHE A 392 0.91 9.86 13.98
CA PHE A 392 0.07 8.68 14.13
C PHE A 392 -0.94 8.94 15.25
N ASP A 393 -2.23 8.71 15.00
CA ASP A 393 -3.28 8.67 16.03
C ASP A 393 -3.93 7.29 15.99
N LEU A 394 -3.44 6.40 16.86
CA LEU A 394 -3.89 5.03 16.99
C LEU A 394 -4.93 4.93 18.10
N LYS A 395 -6.13 4.40 17.81
CA LYS A 395 -7.18 4.24 18.84
C LYS A 395 -6.83 3.18 19.85
N ASP A 396 -6.27 2.06 19.41
CA ASP A 396 -5.98 0.94 20.28
C ASP A 396 -4.46 0.75 20.47
N SER A 397 -3.81 -0.11 19.68
CA SER A 397 -2.41 -0.52 19.91
C SER A 397 -1.53 -0.41 18.65
N LEU A 398 -0.22 -0.55 18.82
CA LEU A 398 0.75 -0.86 17.76
C LEU A 398 1.28 -2.27 18.01
N ASN A 399 1.01 -3.21 17.11
CA ASN A 399 1.44 -4.60 17.23
C ASN A 399 2.51 -4.93 16.20
N ILE A 400 3.69 -5.31 16.66
CA ILE A 400 4.87 -5.62 15.85
C ILE A 400 5.16 -7.11 16.01
N ALA A 401 5.15 -7.85 14.90
CA ALA A 401 5.45 -9.28 14.92
C ALA A 401 6.41 -9.75 13.82
N GLN A 402 7.59 -10.24 14.21
CA GLN A 402 8.65 -10.64 13.25
C GLN A 402 8.97 -9.53 12.21
N ALA A 403 8.86 -8.27 12.62
CA ALA A 403 8.98 -7.10 11.75
C ALA A 403 9.66 -5.95 12.49
N THR A 404 10.08 -4.93 11.73
CA THR A 404 10.78 -3.77 12.29
C THR A 404 9.96 -2.50 12.14
N VAL A 405 9.79 -1.76 13.24
CA VAL A 405 9.34 -0.37 13.23
C VAL A 405 10.51 0.51 13.66
N GLU A 406 10.83 1.50 12.85
CA GLU A 406 11.85 2.50 13.17
C GLU A 406 11.22 3.90 13.21
N VAL A 407 11.48 4.62 14.29
CA VAL A 407 11.24 6.05 14.38
C VAL A 407 12.55 6.77 14.09
N ALA A 408 12.61 7.44 12.94
CA ALA A 408 13.79 8.14 12.46
C ALA A 408 14.16 9.32 13.37
N ALA A 409 15.39 9.84 13.21
CA ALA A 409 15.84 11.03 13.91
C ALA A 409 15.05 12.28 13.44
N GLY A 410 14.77 13.20 14.36
CA GLY A 410 14.06 14.45 14.07
C GLY A 410 12.53 14.34 14.02
N VAL A 411 11.96 13.16 14.34
CA VAL A 411 10.52 13.00 14.55
C VAL A 411 10.13 13.75 15.83
N ALA A 412 9.05 14.53 15.78
CA ALA A 412 8.64 15.36 16.91
C ALA A 412 8.19 14.50 18.10
N ALA A 413 8.49 14.95 19.31
CA ALA A 413 7.94 14.37 20.53
C ALA A 413 6.40 14.35 20.46
N GLU A 414 5.79 13.31 21.04
CA GLU A 414 4.35 13.12 21.12
C GLU A 414 3.60 13.04 19.77
N SER A 415 4.32 12.84 18.65
CA SER A 415 3.71 12.72 17.32
C SER A 415 3.05 11.36 17.07
N LEU A 416 3.33 10.35 17.90
CA LEU A 416 2.79 9.00 17.80
C LEU A 416 1.89 8.72 19.02
N ILE A 417 0.60 8.96 18.85
CA ILE A 417 -0.42 8.87 19.91
C ILE A 417 -1.07 7.49 19.87
N ILE A 418 -1.12 6.82 21.03
CA ILE A 418 -1.83 5.56 21.26
C ILE A 418 -2.88 5.82 22.35
N ARG A 419 -4.18 5.65 22.05
CA ARG A 419 -5.24 6.14 22.94
C ARG A 419 -5.71 5.17 24.02
N SER A 420 -5.59 3.86 23.86
CA SER A 420 -6.03 2.92 24.90
C SER A 420 -5.09 1.75 25.14
N GLY A 421 -4.37 1.32 24.11
CA GLY A 421 -3.53 0.13 24.15
C GLY A 421 -2.06 0.41 24.45
N SER A 422 -1.20 -0.42 23.88
CA SER A 422 0.25 -0.38 24.07
C SER A 422 1.01 -0.62 22.78
N ILE A 423 2.34 -0.49 22.84
CA ILE A 423 3.20 -1.04 21.81
C ILE A 423 3.51 -2.48 22.19
N ARG A 424 3.13 -3.44 21.34
CA ARG A 424 3.34 -4.86 21.58
C ARG A 424 4.42 -5.38 20.64
N LEU A 425 5.48 -5.97 21.21
CA LEU A 425 6.45 -6.73 20.43
C LEU A 425 6.16 -8.22 20.68
N ASP A 426 5.76 -8.91 19.61
CA ASP A 426 5.26 -10.28 19.64
C ASP A 426 6.01 -11.17 18.63
N ASN A 427 6.26 -12.42 19.00
CA ASN A 427 7.05 -13.38 18.23
C ASN A 427 8.53 -12.98 18.01
N ASN A 428 9.32 -13.97 17.62
CA ASN A 428 10.77 -13.82 17.44
C ASN A 428 11.09 -12.77 16.37
N HIS A 429 11.91 -11.76 16.72
CA HIS A 429 12.39 -10.67 15.85
C HIS A 429 11.39 -9.51 15.64
N ALA A 430 10.47 -9.28 16.58
CA ALA A 430 9.78 -8.00 16.64
C ALA A 430 10.72 -6.91 17.16
N THR A 431 10.99 -5.89 16.34
CA THR A 431 11.99 -4.85 16.65
C THR A 431 11.37 -3.46 16.60
N LEU A 432 11.56 -2.68 17.67
CA LEU A 432 11.27 -1.24 17.72
C LEU A 432 12.57 -0.46 17.88
N ILE A 433 12.84 0.46 16.95
CA ILE A 433 14.03 1.32 16.96
C ILE A 433 13.60 2.77 17.17
N LEU A 434 14.16 3.45 18.16
CA LEU A 434 13.83 4.83 18.52
C LEU A 434 15.05 5.74 18.40
N ARG A 435 15.07 6.57 17.34
CA ARG A 435 16.13 7.58 17.11
C ARG A 435 15.72 9.01 17.49
N SER A 436 14.52 9.19 18.00
CA SER A 436 13.99 10.46 18.48
C SER A 436 13.43 10.29 19.89
N SER A 437 13.59 11.31 20.72
CA SER A 437 13.14 11.28 22.11
C SER A 437 11.63 11.44 22.25
N ASN A 438 11.02 10.64 23.13
CA ASN A 438 9.65 10.80 23.60
C ASN A 438 8.61 10.96 22.47
N THR A 439 8.78 10.21 21.39
CA THR A 439 7.88 10.30 20.21
C THR A 439 6.52 9.67 20.45
N PHE A 440 6.46 8.66 21.32
CA PHE A 440 5.23 8.00 21.69
C PHE A 440 4.55 8.65 22.88
N LYS A 441 3.22 8.64 22.85
CA LYS A 441 2.38 9.15 23.93
C LYS A 441 1.15 8.28 24.10
N LYS A 442 0.80 7.98 25.35
CA LYS A 442 -0.47 7.35 25.67
C LYS A 442 -1.50 8.41 26.07
N THR A 443 -2.75 8.27 25.61
CA THR A 443 -3.83 9.20 25.99
C THR A 443 -5.11 8.46 26.38
N ASP A 444 -5.23 8.04 27.65
CA ASP A 444 -6.43 7.37 28.17
C ASP A 444 -7.51 8.40 28.54
N ASN A 445 -8.65 8.37 27.84
CA ASN A 445 -9.81 9.25 28.10
C ASN A 445 -9.48 10.76 28.19
N GLY A 446 -8.45 11.21 27.46
CA GLY A 446 -8.00 12.61 27.43
C GLY A 446 -6.93 12.96 28.48
N SER A 447 -6.62 12.05 29.40
CA SER A 447 -5.45 12.18 30.28
C SER A 447 -4.22 11.62 29.59
N GLN A 448 -3.11 12.35 29.71
CA GLN A 448 -1.85 12.03 29.06
C GLN A 448 -0.98 11.21 30.01
N SER A 449 -0.40 10.11 29.52
CA SER A 449 0.56 9.31 30.28
C SER A 449 1.70 8.81 29.37
N GLU A 450 2.77 8.36 30.02
CA GLU A 450 3.90 7.72 29.35
C GLU A 450 3.48 6.39 28.71
N MET A 451 4.24 5.94 27.70
CA MET A 451 3.89 4.75 26.93
C MET A 451 4.34 3.46 27.62
N MET A 452 3.51 2.42 27.56
CA MET A 452 3.85 1.05 27.94
C MET A 452 4.38 0.26 26.74
N ILE A 453 5.49 -0.47 26.92
CA ILE A 453 5.97 -1.47 25.95
C ILE A 453 5.62 -2.85 26.50
N SER A 454 4.77 -3.57 25.79
CA SER A 454 4.32 -4.92 26.15
C SER A 454 5.09 -5.97 25.37
N MET A 455 5.65 -6.91 26.10
CA MET A 455 6.30 -8.10 25.60
C MET A 455 5.32 -9.24 25.56
N GLN A 456 5.22 -9.90 24.40
CA GLN A 456 4.51 -11.15 24.24
C GLN A 456 5.52 -12.29 24.02
N ARG A 457 5.06 -13.43 23.50
CA ARG A 457 5.85 -14.65 23.31
C ARG A 457 7.03 -14.41 22.35
N GLY A 458 8.20 -14.95 22.66
CA GLY A 458 9.40 -14.90 21.81
C GLY A 458 10.41 -13.83 22.23
N ASN A 459 11.35 -13.54 21.31
CA ASN A 459 12.36 -12.49 21.48
C ASN A 459 11.89 -11.19 20.82
N GLY A 460 11.64 -10.16 21.62
CA GLY A 460 11.45 -8.79 21.17
C GLY A 460 12.70 -7.95 21.38
N TYR A 461 12.85 -6.90 20.56
CA TYR A 461 14.00 -6.02 20.53
C TYR A 461 13.55 -4.57 20.64
N LEU A 462 14.12 -3.83 21.59
CA LEU A 462 13.94 -2.39 21.74
C LEU A 462 15.31 -1.74 21.63
N GLU A 463 15.50 -0.92 20.61
CA GLU A 463 16.77 -0.21 20.37
C GLU A 463 16.58 1.28 20.60
N LEU A 464 17.33 1.84 21.54
CA LEU A 464 17.24 3.23 21.96
C LEU A 464 18.48 3.99 21.52
N TYR A 465 18.27 5.02 20.69
CA TYR A 465 19.29 5.96 20.21
C TYR A 465 19.02 7.41 20.66
N ALA A 466 18.04 7.61 21.54
CA ALA A 466 17.67 8.89 22.12
C ALA A 466 17.00 8.66 23.48
N ASN A 467 17.06 9.66 24.38
CA ASN A 467 16.44 9.59 25.72
C ASN A 467 14.94 9.29 25.62
N GLN A 468 14.43 8.43 26.50
CA GLN A 468 13.03 8.01 26.53
C GLN A 468 12.44 8.07 27.93
N ASP A 469 11.17 8.46 27.99
CA ASP A 469 10.30 8.36 29.16
C ASP A 469 9.18 7.35 28.84
N PHE A 470 9.17 6.21 29.54
CA PHE A 470 8.13 5.19 29.42
C PHE A 470 7.43 4.98 30.75
N HIS A 471 6.23 4.39 30.75
CA HIS A 471 5.57 4.06 32.00
C HIS A 471 6.24 2.84 32.66
N HIS A 472 6.29 1.70 31.96
CA HIS A 472 7.01 0.49 32.37
C HIS A 472 7.16 -0.48 31.19
N PHE A 473 7.97 -1.54 31.38
CA PHE A 473 8.05 -2.69 30.48
C PHE A 473 7.17 -3.83 30.96
N ASN A 474 6.13 -4.19 30.21
CA ASN A 474 5.14 -5.15 30.65
C ASN A 474 5.36 -6.53 30.01
N PHE A 475 5.40 -7.60 30.80
CA PHE A 475 5.53 -8.99 30.35
C PHE A 475 4.18 -9.73 30.51
N GLU A 476 3.29 -9.50 29.55
CA GLU A 476 1.94 -10.08 29.49
C GLU A 476 1.83 -11.18 28.43
N ASN A 477 1.25 -12.33 28.79
CA ASN A 477 0.86 -13.32 27.80
C ASN A 477 -0.65 -13.24 27.52
N THR A 478 -1.04 -12.88 26.30
CA THR A 478 -2.46 -12.84 25.90
C THR A 478 -2.91 -14.08 25.13
N THR A 479 -2.00 -14.99 24.75
CA THR A 479 -2.29 -16.18 23.95
C THR A 479 -1.83 -17.46 24.66
N ILE A 480 -2.80 -18.23 25.17
CA ILE A 480 -2.57 -19.59 25.63
C ILE A 480 -2.38 -20.47 24.37
N ALA A 481 -1.16 -20.58 23.87
CA ALA A 481 -0.85 -21.60 22.87
C ALA A 481 -1.04 -22.98 23.51
N SER A 482 -1.75 -23.87 22.83
CA SER A 482 -1.85 -25.29 23.19
C SER A 482 -0.45 -25.90 23.19
N HIS A 483 0.21 -25.90 24.35
CA HIS A 483 1.55 -26.42 24.50
C HIS A 483 1.58 -27.93 24.29
N THR A 484 2.40 -28.40 23.36
CA THR A 484 2.64 -29.83 23.12
C THR A 484 3.97 -30.34 23.71
N SER A 485 4.96 -29.45 23.98
CA SER A 485 6.14 -29.71 24.86
C SER A 485 7.14 -28.54 24.84
N GLY A 486 7.71 -28.14 26.00
CA GLY A 486 8.82 -27.17 26.11
C GLY A 486 8.54 -25.99 27.06
N ILE A 487 9.58 -25.22 27.42
CA ILE A 487 9.46 -23.90 28.07
C ILE A 487 9.54 -22.85 26.94
N ASP A 488 8.52 -22.01 26.83
CA ASP A 488 8.54 -20.85 25.95
C ASP A 488 9.24 -19.66 26.64
N TYR A 489 9.79 -18.75 25.85
CA TYR A 489 10.52 -17.59 26.36
C TYR A 489 9.81 -16.29 25.97
N MET A 490 9.84 -15.31 26.88
CA MET A 490 9.52 -13.91 26.63
C MET A 490 10.76 -13.09 26.99
N THR A 491 11.51 -12.67 25.98
CA THR A 491 12.77 -11.95 26.20
C THR A 491 12.67 -10.55 25.63
N LEU A 492 12.85 -9.54 26.48
CA LEU A 492 13.14 -8.19 26.04
C LEU A 492 14.65 -8.04 25.84
N ASN A 493 15.08 -7.81 24.61
CA ASN A 493 16.45 -7.43 24.29
C ASN A 493 16.49 -5.91 24.14
N LEU A 494 17.00 -5.22 25.16
CA LEU A 494 17.10 -3.77 25.20
C LEU A 494 18.51 -3.34 24.80
N TYR A 495 18.66 -2.68 23.65
CA TYR A 495 19.90 -2.02 23.24
C TYR A 495 19.83 -0.52 23.58
N ILE A 496 20.87 0.00 24.23
CA ILE A 496 20.96 1.40 24.61
C ILE A 496 22.25 2.00 24.04
N ASP A 497 22.11 2.88 23.07
CA ASP A 497 23.24 3.55 22.43
C ASP A 497 24.02 4.43 23.42
N SER A 498 25.30 4.66 23.13
CA SER A 498 26.17 5.55 23.90
C SER A 498 25.67 7.00 23.98
N SER A 499 24.84 7.43 23.03
CA SER A 499 24.23 8.76 22.99
C SER A 499 23.02 8.94 23.92
N VAL A 500 22.52 7.86 24.52
CA VAL A 500 21.42 7.93 25.51
C VAL A 500 22.00 8.22 26.88
N ASP A 501 21.56 9.34 27.46
CA ASP A 501 22.00 9.79 28.79
C ASP A 501 21.04 9.32 29.89
N LEU A 502 19.75 9.18 29.57
CA LEU A 502 18.72 8.87 30.54
C LEU A 502 17.53 8.15 29.93
N ILE A 503 17.06 7.12 30.63
CA ILE A 503 15.76 6.49 30.44
C ILE A 503 14.98 6.65 31.75
N LYS A 504 13.77 7.21 31.69
CA LYS A 504 12.89 7.31 32.85
C LYS A 504 11.76 6.32 32.74
N LEU A 505 11.42 5.70 33.87
CA LEU A 505 10.29 4.81 34.01
C LEU A 505 9.46 5.15 35.25
N SER A 506 8.15 5.00 35.19
CA SER A 506 7.33 5.02 36.41
C SER A 506 7.64 3.79 37.30
N SER A 507 7.90 2.64 36.69
CA SER A 507 8.42 1.42 37.33
C SER A 507 9.12 0.53 36.28
N LEU A 508 9.93 -0.45 36.70
CA LEU A 508 10.67 -1.29 35.73
C LEU A 508 9.73 -2.20 34.93
N ALA A 509 9.06 -3.14 35.62
CA ALA A 509 8.15 -4.08 34.97
C ALA A 509 6.80 -4.25 35.69
N ASP A 510 6.52 -3.43 36.69
CA ASP A 510 5.25 -3.40 37.43
C ASP A 510 4.80 -4.77 37.96
N GLY A 511 5.76 -5.57 38.45
CA GLY A 511 5.51 -6.90 39.01
C GLY A 511 5.30 -7.98 37.95
N THR A 512 5.45 -7.64 36.66
CA THR A 512 5.25 -8.60 35.57
C THR A 512 6.50 -9.40 35.24
N LEU A 513 7.69 -8.94 35.68
CA LEU A 513 8.95 -9.68 35.57
C LEU A 513 9.10 -10.66 36.74
N GLY A 514 8.33 -11.74 36.73
CA GLY A 514 8.30 -12.72 37.82
C GLY A 514 8.64 -14.15 37.38
N ALA A 515 8.69 -15.04 38.37
CA ALA A 515 8.98 -16.47 38.19
C ALA A 515 8.10 -17.14 37.11
N VAL A 516 8.59 -18.26 36.57
CA VAL A 516 7.90 -19.06 35.55
C VAL A 516 6.46 -19.31 36.00
N ASP A 517 5.51 -18.85 35.19
CA ASP A 517 4.10 -19.20 35.40
C ASP A 517 3.93 -20.69 35.07
N GLU A 518 3.76 -21.50 36.11
CA GLU A 518 3.61 -22.95 36.02
C GLU A 518 2.39 -23.38 35.18
N THR A 519 1.45 -22.47 34.92
CA THR A 519 0.28 -22.72 34.08
C THR A 519 0.53 -22.44 32.60
N THR A 520 1.50 -21.57 32.28
CA THR A 520 1.81 -21.18 30.89
C THR A 520 3.20 -21.62 30.42
N TYR A 521 4.04 -22.18 31.30
CA TYR A 521 5.42 -22.61 31.01
C TYR A 521 6.26 -21.53 30.32
N LEU A 522 6.03 -20.25 30.68
CA LEU A 522 6.71 -19.10 30.10
C LEU A 522 7.83 -18.59 31.02
N LYS A 523 9.04 -18.52 30.49
CA LYS A 523 10.17 -17.87 31.14
C LYS A 523 10.33 -16.44 30.63
N LYS A 524 10.25 -15.47 31.54
CA LYS A 524 10.42 -14.04 31.26
C LYS A 524 11.85 -13.62 31.57
N ASN A 525 12.50 -12.86 30.70
CA ASN A 525 13.84 -12.31 30.96
C ASN A 525 14.02 -10.94 30.27
N MET A 526 14.94 -10.14 30.81
CA MET A 526 15.42 -8.91 30.19
C MET A 526 16.92 -9.00 29.98
N VAL A 527 17.38 -8.68 28.77
CA VAL A 527 18.80 -8.61 28.41
C VAL A 527 19.11 -7.18 27.99
N ILE A 528 20.05 -6.54 28.67
CA ILE A 528 20.44 -5.15 28.41
C ILE A 528 21.81 -5.11 27.75
N ASP A 529 21.90 -4.47 26.59
CA ASP A 529 23.12 -4.13 25.88
C ASP A 529 23.38 -2.61 26.03
N GLY A 530 24.60 -2.24 26.42
CA GLY A 530 24.98 -0.85 26.67
C GLY A 530 24.61 -0.29 28.06
N PHE A 531 24.33 -1.15 29.07
CA PHE A 531 24.06 -0.70 30.44
C PHE A 531 25.23 0.11 31.03
N ARG A 532 24.88 1.15 31.79
CA ARG A 532 25.79 2.03 32.55
C ARG A 532 25.11 2.43 33.86
N GLU A 533 25.88 2.62 34.92
CA GLU A 533 25.33 3.15 36.18
C GLU A 533 24.63 4.49 35.96
N TYR A 534 23.52 4.70 36.68
CA TYR A 534 22.71 5.92 36.62
C TYR A 534 22.10 6.23 35.24
N LEU A 535 21.85 5.20 34.42
CA LEU A 535 21.23 5.34 33.09
C LEU A 535 19.71 5.18 33.10
N ILE A 536 19.18 4.30 33.96
CA ILE A 536 17.75 3.97 34.05
C ILE A 536 17.23 4.42 35.42
N HIS A 537 16.39 5.45 35.43
CA HIS A 537 15.74 6.01 36.61
C HIS A 537 14.29 5.53 36.68
N LEU A 538 13.82 5.27 37.91
CA LEU A 538 12.50 4.74 38.22
C LEU A 538 11.83 5.64 39.26
N ASP A 539 10.57 6.03 39.05
CA ASP A 539 9.82 6.75 40.09
C ASP A 539 9.50 5.84 41.28
N ASN A 540 9.14 4.59 41.01
CA ASN A 540 8.77 3.58 42.01
C ASN A 540 9.37 2.21 41.69
N ILE A 541 9.47 1.38 42.72
CA ILE A 541 9.81 -0.06 42.59
C ILE A 541 8.57 -0.92 42.81
N ASN A 542 8.56 -2.09 42.18
CA ASN A 542 7.63 -3.15 42.50
C ASN A 542 8.41 -4.32 43.11
N SER A 543 8.02 -4.79 44.30
CA SER A 543 8.72 -5.87 45.00
C SER A 543 8.58 -7.23 44.34
N ASP A 544 7.62 -7.37 43.44
CA ASP A 544 7.35 -8.62 42.73
C ASP A 544 8.22 -8.77 41.47
N ASP A 545 8.95 -7.72 41.08
CA ASP A 545 9.95 -7.78 40.01
C ASP A 545 11.20 -8.57 40.47
N ASP A 546 11.45 -9.72 39.83
CA ASP A 546 12.63 -10.55 40.05
C ASP A 546 13.81 -10.09 39.18
N LEU A 547 14.66 -9.24 39.76
CA LEU A 547 15.85 -8.72 39.09
C LEU A 547 16.90 -9.77 38.74
N SER A 548 16.81 -11.01 39.25
CA SER A 548 17.69 -12.10 38.80
C SER A 548 17.42 -12.52 37.35
N LEU A 549 16.28 -12.09 36.79
CA LEU A 549 15.90 -12.28 35.40
C LEU A 549 16.40 -11.15 34.48
N VAL A 550 17.10 -10.16 35.03
CA VAL A 550 17.79 -9.09 34.30
C VAL A 550 19.27 -9.46 34.14
N SER A 551 19.78 -9.35 32.92
CA SER A 551 21.17 -9.66 32.60
C SER A 551 21.77 -8.64 31.64
N SER A 552 23.09 -8.48 31.68
CA SER A 552 23.82 -7.76 30.62
C SER A 552 24.17 -8.72 29.48
N LYS A 553 24.10 -8.24 28.24
CA LYS A 553 24.35 -9.06 27.04
C LYS A 553 25.73 -9.74 27.05
N ASP A 554 26.77 -8.99 27.35
CA ASP A 554 28.16 -9.48 27.35
C ASP A 554 28.63 -9.97 28.73
N GLY A 555 27.78 -9.88 29.75
CA GLY A 555 28.10 -10.28 31.12
C GLY A 555 28.98 -9.30 31.90
N ASP A 556 29.22 -8.09 31.37
CA ASP A 556 30.04 -7.05 32.02
C ASP A 556 29.42 -6.53 33.32
N TRP A 557 28.10 -6.68 33.47
CA TRP A 557 27.34 -6.28 34.66
C TRP A 557 26.52 -7.44 35.23
N ILE A 558 26.60 -7.63 36.54
CA ILE A 558 25.94 -8.69 37.31
C ILE A 558 25.23 -8.13 38.54
N ASP A 559 24.39 -8.92 39.20
CA ASP A 559 23.73 -8.56 40.47
C ASP A 559 22.93 -7.25 40.40
N PHE A 560 22.00 -7.16 39.44
CA PHE A 560 21.10 -6.02 39.29
C PHE A 560 20.26 -5.79 40.54
N LYS A 561 20.13 -4.51 40.94
CA LYS A 561 19.41 -4.07 42.14
C LYS A 561 18.88 -2.65 41.98
N TYR A 562 17.93 -2.29 42.84
CA TYR A 562 17.49 -0.91 42.99
C TYR A 562 18.32 -0.18 44.05
N ILE A 563 18.74 1.04 43.74
CA ILE A 563 19.35 1.96 44.71
C ILE A 563 18.52 3.25 44.76
N GLU A 564 18.28 3.78 45.95
CA GLU A 564 17.48 5.00 46.11
C GLU A 564 18.22 6.22 45.54
N ASP A 565 17.52 7.05 44.75
CA ASP A 565 18.01 8.36 44.35
C ASP A 565 17.76 9.36 45.48
N THR A 566 18.75 9.51 46.35
CA THR A 566 18.71 10.46 47.46
C THR A 566 18.71 11.94 47.04
N VAL A 567 18.95 12.25 45.76
CA VAL A 567 19.02 13.63 45.24
C VAL A 567 17.69 14.04 44.62
N ASN A 568 17.13 13.23 43.73
CA ASN A 568 15.92 13.58 42.97
C ASN A 568 14.66 12.80 43.39
N GLY A 569 14.79 11.85 44.33
CA GLY A 569 13.73 10.91 44.66
C GLY A 569 13.60 9.78 43.62
N GLY A 570 12.92 8.71 43.99
CA GLY A 570 12.84 7.50 43.18
C GLY A 570 14.06 6.59 43.34
N TYR A 571 14.38 5.83 42.30
CA TYR A 571 15.37 4.76 42.33
C TYR A 571 16.16 4.69 41.01
N TRP A 572 17.41 4.25 41.09
CA TRP A 572 18.21 3.86 39.92
C TRP A 572 18.28 2.34 39.82
N LEU A 573 18.21 1.81 38.60
CA LEU A 573 18.67 0.45 38.32
C LEU A 573 20.20 0.46 38.32
N SER A 574 20.81 -0.33 39.21
CA SER A 574 22.25 -0.42 39.43
C SER A 574 22.69 -1.87 39.35
N ALA A 575 23.96 -2.11 39.02
CA ALA A 575 24.56 -3.44 38.92
C ALA A 575 26.02 -3.42 39.39
N THR A 576 26.56 -4.60 39.68
CA THR A 576 27.97 -4.78 40.01
C THR A 576 28.76 -5.02 38.71
N ASN A 577 29.77 -4.21 38.45
CA ASN A 577 30.66 -4.41 37.30
C ASN A 577 31.62 -5.60 37.55
N VAL A 578 31.70 -6.52 36.59
CA VAL A 578 32.56 -7.73 36.65
C VAL A 578 34.04 -7.37 36.47
N VAL A 579 34.35 -6.24 35.81
CA VAL A 579 35.71 -5.71 35.68
C VAL A 579 35.80 -4.42 36.51
N PRO A 580 36.50 -4.41 37.67
CA PRO A 580 36.68 -3.19 38.42
C PRO A 580 37.44 -2.17 37.58
N GLU A 581 37.03 -0.90 37.60
CA GLU A 581 37.64 0.15 36.77
C GLU A 581 39.17 0.10 36.85
N PRO A 582 39.90 0.03 35.72
CA PRO A 582 41.36 -0.01 35.71
C PRO A 582 42.01 1.11 36.54
N ALA A 583 41.33 2.26 36.65
CA ALA A 583 41.73 3.39 37.48
C ALA A 583 41.76 3.06 38.99
N MET A 584 40.82 2.25 39.48
CA MET A 584 40.80 1.82 40.88
C MET A 584 41.98 0.90 41.20
N PHE A 585 42.32 -0.04 40.31
CA PHE A 585 43.51 -0.89 40.47
C PHE A 585 44.80 -0.08 40.33
N ALA A 586 44.88 0.84 39.37
CA ALA A 586 46.03 1.71 39.20
C ALA A 586 46.23 2.63 40.43
N ALA A 587 45.16 3.15 41.01
CA ALA A 587 45.20 3.95 42.24
C ALA A 587 45.62 3.11 43.45
N LEU A 588 45.13 1.87 43.58
CA LEU A 588 45.51 0.97 44.66
C LEU A 588 46.99 0.54 44.56
N LEU A 589 47.44 0.21 43.35
CA LEU A 589 48.84 -0.13 43.06
C LEU A 589 49.76 1.08 43.21
N GLY A 590 49.30 2.27 42.81
CA GLY A 590 50.01 3.53 43.02
C GLY A 590 50.14 3.88 44.51
N ALA A 591 49.07 3.74 45.30
CA ALA A 591 49.08 3.95 46.74
C ALA A 591 50.00 2.93 47.46
N LEU A 592 49.97 1.66 47.04
CA LEU A 592 50.88 0.63 47.54
C LEU A 592 52.35 0.97 47.22
N ALA A 593 52.63 1.45 46.01
CA ALA A 593 53.97 1.87 45.60
C ALA A 593 54.48 3.05 46.46
N VAL A 594 53.62 4.03 46.76
CA VAL A 594 53.96 5.14 47.66
C VAL A 594 54.23 4.64 49.08
N PHE A 595 53.40 3.74 49.61
CA PHE A 595 53.56 3.19 50.95
C PHE A 595 54.88 2.41 51.09
N LEU A 596 55.24 1.60 50.09
CA LEU A 596 56.52 0.89 50.04
C LEU A 596 57.72 1.85 49.92
N ALA A 597 57.58 2.94 49.15
CA ALA A 597 58.63 3.94 49.01
C ALA A 597 58.88 4.70 50.33
N VAL A 598 57.82 5.05 51.07
CA VAL A 598 57.91 5.68 52.40
C VAL A 598 58.46 4.70 53.43
N GLY A 599 58.00 3.45 53.45
CA GLY A 599 58.52 2.41 54.34
C GLY A 599 60.01 2.11 54.14
N LYS A 600 60.52 2.26 52.92
CA LYS A 600 61.95 2.14 52.60
C LYS A 600 62.77 3.35 53.07
N ARG A 601 62.16 4.54 53.17
CA ARG A 601 62.81 5.76 53.70
C ARG A 601 62.82 5.81 55.23
N GLY A 602 61.83 5.23 55.91
CA GLY A 602 61.77 5.14 57.37
C GLY A 602 62.68 4.08 58.01
N ARG A 603 63.40 3.28 57.18
CA ARG A 603 64.40 2.28 57.62
C ARG A 603 65.85 2.73 57.37
N LYS A 604 66.11 4.04 57.32
CA LYS A 604 67.47 4.61 57.38
C LYS A 604 67.73 5.24 58.73
#